data_AF-A0AAD6IJS1-F1
#
_entry.id   AF-A0AAD6IJS1-F1
#
_cell.length_a   1.000
_cell.length_b   1.000
_cell.length_c   1.000
_cell.angle_alpha   90.00
_cell.angle_beta   90.00
_cell.angle_gamma   90.00
#
_symmetry.space_group_name_H-M   'P 1'
#
loop_
_entity.id
_entity.type
_entity.pdbx_description
1 polymer ?
#
loop_
_entity_poly.entity_id
_entity_poly.type
_entity_poly.pdbx_seq_one_letter_code
_entity_poly.pdbx_strand_id
1 'polypeptide(L)'
;NPGPRLLAKPPHTSHSQFCNPIETQESLHHQTTSTSRSSKSSNMGKVHGSLARAGKVKAATPKVEPQEKKKNPKGRAYKRVLYTRRFVNVTMTGGKRKMNPNPGQ
;
A
#
# COMPACT_ATOMS: atom_id res chain seq x y z
N ASN A 1 16.38 -41.02 17.36
CA ASN A 1 15.65 -39.75 17.16
C ASN A 1 14.78 -39.87 15.92
N PRO A 2 13.45 -40.07 16.06
CA PRO A 2 12.55 -40.20 14.90
C PRO A 2 12.36 -38.84 14.20
N GLY A 3 12.31 -38.88 12.87
CA GLY A 3 12.30 -37.71 11.99
C GLY A 3 11.02 -36.86 12.05
N PRO A 4 11.03 -35.67 11.43
CA PRO A 4 9.93 -34.71 11.55
C PRO A 4 8.67 -35.16 10.78
N ARG A 5 7.56 -35.28 11.51
CA ARG A 5 6.19 -35.45 11.00
C ARG A 5 5.83 -34.29 10.07
N LEU A 6 5.55 -34.62 8.80
CA LEU A 6 4.94 -33.68 7.85
C LEU A 6 3.47 -33.47 8.24
N LEU A 7 3.14 -32.25 8.68
CA LEU A 7 1.76 -31.83 8.92
C LEU A 7 1.15 -31.38 7.57
N ALA A 8 0.31 -32.24 7.00
CA ALA A 8 -0.42 -31.94 5.77
C ALA A 8 -1.43 -30.80 6.01
N LYS A 9 -1.39 -29.76 5.15
CA LYS A 9 -2.37 -28.68 5.11
C LYS A 9 -3.58 -29.12 4.25
N PRO A 10 -4.82 -28.80 4.64
CA PRO A 10 -6.00 -29.10 3.81
C PRO A 10 -6.10 -28.13 2.60
N PRO A 11 -6.52 -28.60 1.41
CA PRO A 11 -6.74 -27.74 0.26
C PRO A 11 -8.04 -26.93 0.38
N HIS A 12 -7.98 -25.77 -0.26
CA HIS A 12 -8.94 -24.67 -0.26
C HIS A 12 -10.19 -25.01 -1.07
N THR A 13 -11.36 -24.65 -0.55
CA THR A 13 -12.68 -24.80 -1.20
C THR A 13 -12.77 -23.97 -2.48
N SER A 14 -12.96 -24.62 -3.63
CA SER A 14 -13.24 -23.96 -4.91
C SER A 14 -14.75 -23.76 -5.09
N HIS A 15 -15.25 -22.55 -4.86
CA HIS A 15 -16.60 -22.16 -5.27
C HIS A 15 -16.55 -21.62 -6.71
N SER A 16 -16.71 -22.53 -7.66
CA SER A 16 -16.82 -22.23 -9.08
C SER A 16 -18.23 -21.73 -9.38
N GLN A 17 -18.31 -20.47 -9.82
CA GLN A 17 -19.52 -19.87 -10.37
C GLN A 17 -19.91 -20.61 -11.66
N PHE A 18 -21.10 -21.21 -11.68
CA PHE A 18 -21.77 -21.58 -12.91
C PHE A 18 -22.64 -20.39 -13.35
N CYS A 19 -22.22 -19.70 -14.41
CA CYS A 19 -23.11 -18.89 -15.22
C CYS A 19 -23.52 -19.71 -16.43
N ASN A 20 -24.82 -19.93 -16.59
CA ASN A 20 -25.41 -20.31 -17.87
C ASN A 20 -26.10 -19.07 -18.45
N PRO A 21 -25.85 -18.71 -19.72
CA PRO A 21 -26.77 -17.89 -20.48
C PRO A 21 -27.51 -18.78 -21.51
N ILE A 22 -28.77 -18.44 -21.79
CA ILE A 22 -29.33 -18.22 -23.14
C ILE A 22 -30.86 -18.10 -23.04
N GLU A 23 -31.29 -16.87 -23.33
CA GLU A 23 -32.48 -16.41 -24.08
C GLU A 23 -33.80 -17.20 -24.02
N THR A 24 -34.87 -16.50 -23.62
CA THR A 24 -36.04 -16.35 -24.50
C THR A 24 -36.80 -15.05 -24.19
N GLN A 25 -37.39 -14.50 -25.25
CA GLN A 25 -38.05 -13.21 -25.36
C GLN A 25 -39.43 -13.19 -24.68
N GLU A 26 -39.89 -12.01 -24.22
CA GLU A 26 -41.26 -11.55 -24.51
C GLU A 26 -41.49 -10.06 -24.21
N SER A 27 -42.47 -9.53 -24.95
CA SER A 27 -42.94 -8.16 -25.16
C SER A 27 -43.50 -7.43 -23.91
N LEU A 28 -43.35 -6.09 -23.83
CA LEU A 28 -44.49 -5.13 -23.79
C LEU A 28 -44.06 -3.66 -23.56
N HIS A 29 -44.67 -2.78 -24.36
CA HIS A 29 -44.52 -1.32 -24.40
C HIS A 29 -44.95 -0.62 -23.10
N HIS A 30 -44.14 0.32 -22.60
CA HIS A 30 -44.58 1.36 -21.66
C HIS A 30 -44.08 2.73 -22.13
N GLN A 31 -45.02 3.59 -22.53
CA GLN A 31 -44.79 5.00 -22.83
C GLN A 31 -44.43 5.72 -21.52
N THR A 32 -43.24 6.33 -21.46
CA THR A 32 -42.83 7.19 -20.34
C THR A 32 -42.71 8.63 -20.83
N THR A 33 -43.55 9.49 -20.27
CA THR A 33 -43.48 10.93 -20.43
C THR A 33 -42.31 11.47 -19.60
N SER A 34 -41.42 12.21 -20.27
CA SER A 34 -40.25 12.83 -19.67
C SER A 34 -40.63 13.91 -18.64
N THR A 35 -40.35 13.68 -17.36
CA THR A 35 -40.23 14.75 -16.37
C THR A 35 -38.99 14.51 -15.50
N SER A 36 -37.89 15.19 -15.84
CA SER A 36 -36.65 15.17 -15.07
C SER A 36 -36.81 15.97 -13.77
N ARG A 37 -37.29 15.34 -12.69
CA ARG A 37 -37.15 15.89 -11.34
C ARG A 37 -35.78 15.51 -10.78
N SER A 38 -34.85 16.47 -10.80
CA SER A 38 -33.63 16.43 -10.02
C SER A 38 -33.99 16.40 -8.54
N SER A 39 -33.95 15.21 -7.92
CA SER A 39 -33.99 15.05 -6.47
C SER A 39 -32.65 15.51 -5.89
N LYS A 40 -32.54 16.82 -5.64
CA LYS A 40 -31.48 17.37 -4.78
C LYS A 40 -31.63 16.77 -3.39
N SER A 41 -30.82 15.76 -3.09
CA SER A 41 -30.65 15.21 -1.75
C SER A 41 -30.15 16.32 -0.82
N SER A 42 -31.06 16.78 0.04
CA SER A 42 -30.85 17.74 1.10
C SER A 42 -30.14 17.05 2.27
N ASN A 43 -28.81 17.06 2.30
CA ASN A 43 -28.03 16.77 3.51
C ASN A 43 -26.82 17.71 3.58
N MET A 44 -27.09 19.01 3.75
CA MET A 44 -26.08 20.02 4.05
C MET A 44 -25.73 19.96 5.55
N GLY A 45 -25.07 18.88 5.96
CA GLY A 45 -24.38 18.82 7.25
C GLY A 45 -23.28 19.88 7.27
N LYS A 46 -23.17 20.63 8.36
CA LYS A 46 -22.20 21.70 8.58
C LYS A 46 -20.78 21.12 8.61
N VAL A 47 -20.17 20.92 7.44
CA VAL A 47 -18.77 20.51 7.32
C VAL A 47 -17.89 21.73 7.56
N HIS A 48 -17.25 21.83 8.74
CA HIS A 48 -16.26 22.87 9.01
C HIS A 48 -14.90 22.45 8.42
N GLY A 49 -14.45 23.22 7.42
CA GLY A 49 -13.18 23.05 6.72
C GLY A 49 -13.37 22.85 5.22
N SER A 50 -12.80 23.75 4.41
CA SER A 50 -12.80 23.62 2.94
C SER A 50 -11.80 22.55 2.49
N LEU A 51 -12.22 21.65 1.60
CA LEU A 51 -11.32 20.70 0.92
C LEU A 51 -10.36 21.37 -0.07
N ALA A 52 -10.47 22.69 -0.28
CA ALA A 52 -9.68 23.49 -1.22
C ALA A 52 -8.16 23.37 -1.06
N ARG A 53 -7.67 22.88 0.10
CA ARG A 53 -6.23 22.68 0.37
C ARG A 53 -5.75 21.26 0.18
N ALA A 54 -6.63 20.31 -0.15
CA ALA A 54 -6.24 18.92 -0.38
C ALA A 54 -5.22 18.85 -1.52
N GLY A 55 -4.11 18.15 -1.30
CA GLY A 55 -3.09 17.94 -2.33
C GLY A 55 -2.18 19.14 -2.66
N LYS A 56 -2.43 20.36 -2.15
CA LYS A 56 -1.64 21.58 -2.47
C LYS A 56 -0.12 21.35 -2.37
N VAL A 57 0.33 20.69 -1.30
CA VAL A 57 1.76 20.47 -1.05
C VAL A 57 2.36 19.45 -2.03
N LYS A 58 1.65 18.36 -2.34
CA LYS A 58 2.16 17.32 -3.26
C LYS A 58 2.29 17.84 -4.69
N ALA A 59 1.42 18.76 -5.12
CA ALA A 59 1.48 19.38 -6.44
C ALA A 59 2.52 20.51 -6.52
N ALA A 60 2.80 21.20 -5.41
CA ALA A 60 3.79 22.27 -5.36
C ALA A 60 5.24 21.74 -5.30
N THR A 61 5.46 20.53 -4.76
CA THR A 61 6.80 19.94 -4.68
C THR A 61 7.28 19.43 -6.04
N PRO A 62 8.54 19.68 -6.45
CA PRO A 62 9.08 19.11 -7.67
C PRO A 62 9.05 17.58 -7.59
N LYS A 63 8.62 16.94 -8.69
CA LYS A 63 8.59 15.48 -8.78
C LYS A 63 10.01 14.99 -9.02
N VAL A 64 10.67 14.51 -7.96
CA VAL A 64 11.99 13.89 -8.05
C VAL A 64 11.82 12.42 -8.43
N GLU A 65 12.43 12.02 -9.54
CA GLU A 65 12.47 10.62 -9.95
C GLU A 65 13.33 9.79 -8.98
N PRO A 66 12.93 8.55 -8.68
CA PRO A 66 13.67 7.71 -7.75
C PRO A 66 15.04 7.34 -8.34
N GLN A 67 16.12 7.81 -7.71
CA GLN A 67 17.46 7.39 -8.08
C GLN A 67 17.64 5.88 -7.87
N GLU A 68 18.21 5.20 -8.87
CA GLU A 68 18.59 3.80 -8.76
C GLU A 68 19.71 3.63 -7.72
N LYS A 69 19.34 3.12 -6.55
CA LYS A 69 20.27 2.76 -5.47
C LYS A 69 20.47 1.26 -5.45
N LYS A 70 21.74 0.84 -5.30
CA LYS A 70 22.11 -0.57 -5.13
C LYS A 70 21.32 -1.18 -3.97
N LYS A 71 20.81 -2.40 -4.18
CA LYS A 71 20.03 -3.10 -3.16
C LYS A 71 20.94 -3.46 -2.00
N ASN A 72 20.54 -3.08 -0.79
CA ASN A 72 21.20 -3.55 0.42
C ASN A 72 20.93 -5.06 0.58
N PRO A 73 21.96 -5.86 0.91
CA PRO A 73 21.76 -7.28 1.19
C PRO A 73 20.77 -7.45 2.34
N LYS A 74 20.11 -8.62 2.41
CA LYS A 74 19.10 -8.93 3.43
C LYS A 74 19.61 -9.98 4.42
N GLY A 75 18.93 -10.11 5.56
CA GLY A 75 19.20 -11.14 6.57
C GLY A 75 20.60 -11.08 7.18
N ARG A 76 21.29 -12.23 7.19
CA ARG A 76 22.60 -12.40 7.85
C ARG A 76 23.68 -11.49 7.27
N ALA A 77 23.71 -11.34 5.95
CA ALA A 77 24.70 -10.50 5.27
C ALA A 77 24.59 -9.03 5.71
N TYR A 78 23.37 -8.49 5.85
CA TYR A 78 23.17 -7.14 6.36
C TYR A 78 23.66 -6.97 7.81
N LYS A 79 23.38 -7.96 8.66
CA LYS A 79 23.83 -7.94 10.07
C LYS A 79 25.35 -7.95 10.18
N ARG A 80 26.07 -8.66 9.29
CA ARG A 80 27.54 -8.61 9.22
C ARG A 80 28.06 -7.22 8.86
N VAL A 81 27.47 -6.59 7.85
CA VAL A 81 27.83 -5.21 7.45
C VAL A 81 27.58 -4.23 8.61
N LEU A 82 26.43 -4.33 9.29
CA LEU A 82 26.11 -3.49 10.45
C LEU A 82 27.08 -3.68 11.62
N TYR A 83 27.43 -4.91 11.96
CA TYR A 83 28.38 -5.20 13.03
C TYR A 83 29.75 -4.58 12.73
N THR A 84 30.25 -4.82 11.53
CA THR A 84 31.54 -4.29 11.07
C THR A 84 31.55 -2.76 11.12
N ARG A 85 30.49 -2.10 10.64
CA ARG A 85 30.32 -0.65 10.67
C ARG A 85 30.14 -0.04 12.07
N ARG A 86 29.64 -0.80 13.05
CA ARG A 86 29.35 -0.27 14.40
C ARG A 86 30.47 -0.51 15.40
N PHE A 87 31.20 -1.61 15.24
CA PHE A 87 32.10 -2.12 16.28
C PHE A 87 33.52 -2.40 15.80
N VAL A 88 33.71 -2.84 14.55
CA VAL A 88 35.05 -3.22 14.05
C VAL A 88 35.76 -2.02 13.42
N ASN A 89 35.08 -1.27 12.56
CA ASN A 89 35.70 -0.21 11.77
C ASN A 89 35.57 1.19 12.41
N VAL A 90 35.00 1.31 13.61
CA VAL A 90 34.83 2.61 14.29
C VAL A 90 36.01 2.83 15.24
N THR A 91 36.86 3.80 14.93
CA THR A 91 37.87 4.30 15.85
C THR A 91 37.21 5.18 16.91
N MET A 92 37.38 4.79 18.17
CA MET A 92 36.81 5.45 19.36
C MET A 92 37.60 6.73 19.68
N THR A 93 37.57 7.73 18.82
CA THR A 93 38.22 9.02 19.06
C THR A 93 37.55 9.70 20.28
N GLY A 94 38.21 9.64 21.45
CA GLY A 94 37.67 10.17 22.71
C GLY A 94 36.74 9.22 23.48
N GLY A 95 36.81 7.91 23.26
CA GLY A 95 36.11 6.90 24.08
C GLY A 95 34.59 6.80 23.86
N LYS A 96 33.98 7.69 23.06
CA LYS A 96 32.54 7.67 22.72
C LYS A 96 32.33 7.54 21.21
N ARG A 97 31.40 6.67 20.80
CA ARG A 97 31.09 6.47 19.38
C ARG A 97 30.26 7.67 18.93
N LYS A 98 30.54 8.23 17.74
CA LYS A 98 29.66 9.23 17.13
C LYS A 98 28.26 8.62 17.01
N MET A 99 27.31 9.16 17.77
CA MET A 99 25.98 8.56 17.94
C MET A 99 25.12 8.70 16.68
N ASN A 100 25.36 9.76 15.89
CA ASN A 100 24.60 10.04 14.69
C ASN A 100 25.31 9.44 13.45
N PRO A 101 24.74 8.41 12.79
CA PRO A 101 25.26 7.87 11.55
C PRO A 101 25.08 8.81 10.34
N ASN A 102 24.37 9.93 10.51
CA ASN A 102 24.15 10.94 9.48
C ASN A 102 24.28 12.37 10.05
N PRO A 103 25.49 12.90 10.21
CA PRO A 103 25.73 14.17 10.91
C PRO A 103 25.41 15.45 10.11
N GLY A 104 25.04 15.36 8.82
CA GLY A 104 24.90 16.53 7.93
C GLY A 104 23.79 16.42 6.90
N GLN A 105 22.74 15.64 7.21
CA GLN A 105 21.47 15.65 6.49
C GLN A 105 20.37 15.98 7.49
#